data_AF-A0A1H5N8F4-F1
#
_entry.id   AF-A0A1H5N8F4-F1
#
_cell.length_a   1.000
_cell.length_b   1.000
_cell.length_c   1.000
_cell.angle_alpha   90.00
_cell.angle_beta   90.00
_cell.angle_gamma   90.00
#
_symmetry.space_group_name_H-M   'P 1'
#
loop_
_entity.id
_entity.type
_entity.pdbx_description
1 polymer ?
#
loop_
_entity_poly.entity_id
_entity_poly.type
_entity_poly.pdbx_seq_one_letter_code
_entity_poly.pdbx_strand_id
1 'polypeptide(L)'
;MTGNRRAWLLFTGWLLTGACYLLALITVLSIGIFILPIPVAGTVVLATRRDTRLGLPGLLSGASLPLFLLAYLNRHGPGTYCTTSPGGSSCTEGLLNPWLLLAAGLLALGAGPGLLLKIRRRPVNSSAPSPSR
;
A
#
# COMPACT_ATOMS: atom_id res chain seq x y z
N MET A 1 4.34 -16.53 -22.34
CA MET A 1 4.40 -16.58 -20.85
C MET A 1 5.00 -15.33 -20.18
N THR A 2 5.70 -14.45 -20.90
CA THR A 2 6.40 -13.27 -20.35
C THR A 2 5.50 -12.13 -19.85
N GLY A 3 4.31 -11.96 -20.43
CA GLY A 3 3.39 -10.88 -20.06
C GLY A 3 2.88 -10.93 -18.61
N ASN A 4 2.57 -12.14 -18.10
CA ASN A 4 2.04 -12.30 -16.75
C ASN A 4 3.10 -11.97 -15.67
N ARG A 5 4.34 -12.41 -15.88
CA ARG A 5 5.46 -12.13 -14.96
C ARG A 5 5.77 -10.63 -14.90
N ARG A 6 5.75 -9.94 -16.05
CA ARG A 6 5.96 -8.48 -16.11
C ARG A 6 4.85 -7.71 -15.40
N ALA A 7 3.60 -8.14 -15.54
CA ALA A 7 2.46 -7.54 -14.83
C ALA A 7 2.59 -7.72 -13.30
N TRP A 8 2.99 -8.89 -12.83
CA TRP A 8 3.26 -9.14 -11.41
C TRP A 8 4.44 -8.33 -10.86
N LEU A 9 5.53 -8.17 -11.63
CA LEU A 9 6.66 -7.32 -11.24
C LEU A 9 6.27 -5.83 -11.16
N LEU A 10 5.43 -5.36 -12.09
CA LEU A 10 4.90 -4.00 -12.01
C LEU A 10 4.00 -3.84 -10.78
N PHE A 11 3.06 -4.77 -10.55
CA PHE A 11 2.18 -4.72 -9.38
C PHE A 11 2.96 -4.71 -8.07
N THR A 12 3.94 -5.58 -7.90
CA THR A 12 4.79 -5.64 -6.70
C THR A 12 5.65 -4.39 -6.54
N GLY A 13 6.19 -3.82 -7.63
CA GLY A 13 6.90 -2.54 -7.58
C GLY A 13 6.00 -1.39 -7.13
N TRP A 14 4.76 -1.31 -7.63
CA TRP A 14 3.78 -0.33 -7.18
C TRP A 14 3.36 -0.55 -5.72
N LEU A 15 3.24 -1.81 -5.29
CA LEU A 15 2.95 -2.20 -3.90
C LEU A 15 4.05 -1.74 -2.95
N LEU A 16 5.31 -2.02 -3.25
CA LEU A 16 6.44 -1.55 -2.44
C LEU A 16 6.50 -0.02 -2.39
N THR A 17 6.25 0.64 -3.52
CA THR A 17 6.23 2.11 -3.60
C THR A 17 5.14 2.70 -2.68
N GLY A 18 3.94 2.13 -2.68
CA GLY A 18 2.85 2.55 -1.80
C GLY A 18 3.15 2.34 -0.32
N ALA A 19 3.78 1.21 0.03
CA ALA A 19 4.22 0.94 1.41
C ALA A 19 5.25 1.96 1.89
N CYS A 20 6.26 2.27 1.05
CA CYS A 20 7.27 3.28 1.34
C CYS A 20 6.67 4.69 1.51
N TYR A 21 5.69 5.08 0.69
CA TYR A 21 5.01 6.36 0.84
C TYR A 21 4.29 6.48 2.18
N LEU A 22 3.47 5.48 2.54
CA LEU A 22 2.72 5.56 3.79
C LEU A 22 3.66 5.54 4.99
N LEU A 23 4.74 4.74 4.95
CA LEU A 23 5.77 4.74 5.99
C LEU A 23 6.45 6.11 6.13
N ALA A 24 6.83 6.73 5.01
CA ALA A 24 7.42 8.07 5.00
C ALA A 24 6.45 9.13 5.56
N LEU A 25 5.15 9.01 5.29
CA LEU A 25 4.12 9.91 5.84
C LEU A 25 3.93 9.72 7.34
N ILE A 26 3.84 8.48 7.83
CA ILE A 26 3.69 8.19 9.27
C ILE A 26 4.90 8.71 10.05
N THR A 27 6.09 8.66 9.45
CA THR A 27 7.36 9.06 10.09
C THR A 27 7.85 10.44 9.65
N VAL A 28 7.00 11.26 9.03
CA VAL A 28 7.41 12.48 8.32
C VAL A 28 8.16 13.49 9.19
N LEU A 29 7.77 13.62 10.46
CA LEU A 29 8.39 14.53 11.44
C LEU A 29 9.75 14.03 11.97
N SER A 30 10.14 12.80 11.66
CA SER A 30 11.40 12.20 12.10
C SER A 30 12.26 11.83 10.89
N ILE A 31 12.18 10.58 10.44
CA ILE A 31 13.06 10.04 9.38
C ILE A 31 12.38 10.02 8.01
N GLY A 32 11.06 10.26 7.97
CA GLY A 32 10.23 10.09 6.80
C GLY A 32 10.62 11.01 5.65
N ILE A 33 11.08 12.23 5.93
CA ILE A 33 11.53 13.17 4.89
C ILE A 33 12.76 12.65 4.11
N PHE A 34 13.64 11.89 4.79
CA PHE A 34 14.81 11.26 4.15
C PHE A 34 14.45 10.00 3.38
N ILE A 35 13.36 9.31 3.77
CA ILE A 35 12.85 8.14 3.06
C ILE A 35 12.06 8.55 1.81
N LEU A 36 11.38 9.69 1.83
CA LEU A 36 10.47 10.17 0.79
C LEU A 36 11.03 10.21 -0.66
N PRO A 37 12.33 10.49 -0.90
CA PRO A 37 12.91 10.42 -2.25
C PRO A 37 12.86 9.02 -2.87
N ILE A 38 12.91 7.96 -2.07
CA ILE A 38 12.90 6.57 -2.56
C ILE A 38 11.58 6.21 -3.26
N PRO A 39 10.40 6.35 -2.64
CA PRO A 39 9.14 6.09 -3.32
C PRO A 39 8.87 7.08 -4.46
N VAL A 40 9.35 8.34 -4.38
CA VAL A 40 9.25 9.28 -5.51
C VAL A 40 10.04 8.77 -6.72
N ALA A 41 11.29 8.37 -6.54
CA ALA A 41 12.11 7.78 -7.61
C ALA A 41 11.47 6.50 -8.16
N GLY A 42 10.97 5.62 -7.29
CA GLY A 42 10.21 4.44 -7.67
C GLY A 42 9.02 4.79 -8.55
N THR A 43 8.23 5.79 -8.15
CA THR A 43 7.07 6.26 -8.92
C THR A 43 7.47 6.77 -10.30
N VAL A 44 8.53 7.57 -10.41
CA VAL A 44 9.02 8.07 -11.70
C VAL A 44 9.48 6.91 -12.61
N VAL A 45 10.23 5.95 -12.08
CA VAL A 45 10.72 4.78 -12.82
C VAL A 45 9.58 3.87 -13.26
N LEU A 46 8.56 3.68 -12.43
CA LEU A 46 7.40 2.85 -12.76
C LEU A 46 6.41 3.59 -13.68
N ALA A 47 6.27 4.91 -13.55
CA ALA A 47 5.38 5.74 -14.36
C ALA A 47 5.86 5.86 -15.81
N THR A 48 7.17 5.86 -16.04
CA THR A 48 7.76 5.89 -17.40
C THR A 48 7.58 4.59 -18.19
N ARG A 49 7.05 3.53 -17.58
CA ARG A 49 6.77 2.26 -18.27
C ARG A 49 5.36 2.27 -18.88
N ARG A 50 5.26 1.90 -20.16
CA ARG A 50 4.09 2.00 -21.08
C ARG A 50 2.78 1.29 -20.63
N ASP A 51 2.77 0.62 -19.48
CA ASP A 51 1.67 -0.20 -18.92
C ASP A 51 1.18 0.31 -17.55
N THR A 52 1.32 1.60 -17.28
CA THR A 52 1.09 2.24 -15.96
C THR A 52 -0.33 2.04 -15.41
N ARG A 53 -1.34 1.93 -16.28
CA ARG A 53 -2.75 1.78 -15.90
C ARG A 53 -3.06 0.48 -15.14
N LEU A 54 -2.22 -0.55 -15.30
CA LEU A 54 -2.36 -1.82 -14.57
C LEU A 54 -1.65 -1.81 -13.22
N GLY A 55 -0.77 -0.83 -12.96
CA GLY A 55 0.09 -0.77 -11.79
C GLY A 55 -0.46 0.05 -10.62
N LEU A 56 -1.22 1.12 -10.90
CA LEU A 56 -1.81 2.01 -9.90
C LEU A 56 -2.50 1.31 -8.71
N PRO A 57 -3.25 0.21 -8.90
CA PRO A 57 -3.92 -0.45 -7.79
C PRO A 57 -2.96 -1.16 -6.82
N GLY A 58 -1.73 -1.47 -7.26
CA GLY A 58 -0.67 -1.97 -6.38
C GLY A 58 -0.28 -0.94 -5.33
N LEU A 59 -0.26 0.35 -5.68
CA LEU A 59 0.06 1.45 -4.75
C LEU A 59 -0.89 1.46 -3.54
N LEU A 60 -2.20 1.27 -3.79
CA LEU A 60 -3.22 1.19 -2.74
C LEU A 60 -3.03 -0.04 -1.86
N SER A 61 -2.73 -1.20 -2.45
CA SER A 61 -2.41 -2.40 -1.67
C SER A 61 -1.13 -2.24 -0.84
N GLY A 62 -0.17 -1.45 -1.31
CA GLY A 62 1.07 -1.14 -0.58
C GLY A 62 0.85 -0.51 0.78
N ALA A 63 -0.15 0.37 0.88
CA ALA A 63 -0.53 1.04 2.13
C ALA A 63 -0.94 0.06 3.24
N SER A 64 -1.32 -1.18 2.91
CA SER A 64 -1.70 -2.19 3.92
C SER A 64 -0.52 -2.62 4.81
N LEU A 65 0.71 -2.63 4.28
CA LEU A 65 1.89 -3.14 4.99
C LEU A 65 2.22 -2.32 6.24
N PRO A 66 2.37 -0.97 6.16
CA PRO A 66 2.59 -0.16 7.36
C PRO A 66 1.40 -0.18 8.33
N LEU A 67 0.17 -0.31 7.82
CA LEU A 67 -1.02 -0.41 8.67
C LEU A 67 -1.03 -1.70 9.49
N PHE A 68 -0.69 -2.83 8.88
CA PHE A 68 -0.57 -4.11 9.60
C PHE A 68 0.58 -4.08 10.61
N LEU A 69 1.71 -3.45 10.26
CA LEU A 69 2.81 -3.26 11.20
C LEU A 69 2.35 -2.43 12.41
N LEU A 70 1.68 -1.31 12.19
CA LEU A 70 1.14 -0.48 13.26
C LEU A 70 0.10 -1.24 14.10
N ALA A 71 -0.78 -2.03 13.47
CA ALA A 71 -1.76 -2.86 14.18
C ALA A 71 -1.07 -3.89 15.09
N TYR A 72 0.00 -4.54 14.60
CA TYR A 72 0.79 -5.49 15.37
C TYR A 72 1.53 -4.83 16.54
N LEU A 73 2.10 -3.64 16.33
CA LEU A 73 2.78 -2.88 17.38
C LEU A 73 1.80 -2.41 18.45
N ASN A 74 0.58 -2.01 18.07
CA ASN A 74 -0.48 -1.57 18.99
C ASN A 74 -1.36 -2.73 19.49
N ARG A 75 -0.95 -4.00 19.34
CA ARG A 75 -1.78 -5.18 19.67
C ARG A 75 -2.26 -5.24 21.12
N HIS A 76 -1.56 -4.56 22.02
CA HIS A 76 -1.90 -4.48 23.43
C HIS A 76 -3.06 -3.51 23.72
N GLY A 77 -3.55 -2.82 22.68
CA GLY A 77 -4.64 -1.86 22.78
C GLY A 77 -4.14 -0.44 23.08
N PRO A 78 -5.04 0.55 23.04
CA PRO A 78 -4.71 1.92 23.43
C PRO A 78 -4.45 2.01 24.94
N GLY A 79 -3.54 2.89 25.33
CA GLY A 79 -3.18 3.15 26.73
C GLY A 79 -1.81 2.61 27.13
N THR A 80 -1.43 2.85 28.39
CA THR A 80 -0.10 2.49 28.91
C THR A 80 -0.09 1.04 29.38
N TYR A 81 0.76 0.21 28.78
CA TYR A 81 0.99 -1.16 29.25
C TYR A 81 2.43 -1.29 29.74
N CYS A 82 2.59 -1.82 30.96
CA CYS A 82 3.89 -1.99 31.58
C CYS A 82 4.29 -3.47 31.57
N THR A 83 5.50 -3.74 31.09
CA THR A 83 6.11 -5.06 31.11
C THR A 83 7.19 -5.08 32.19
N THR A 84 7.09 -6.03 33.11
CA THR A 84 8.09 -6.27 34.15
C THR A 84 9.12 -7.27 33.64
N SER A 85 10.38 -6.89 33.64
CA SER A 85 11.52 -7.75 33.29
C SER A 85 12.48 -7.83 34.48
N PRO A 86 13.34 -8.86 34.59
CA PRO A 86 14.27 -9.01 35.72
C PRO A 86 15.20 -7.80 35.95
N GLY A 87 15.42 -6.97 34.92
CA GLY A 87 16.21 -5.74 35.00
C GLY A 87 15.41 -4.44 35.21
N GLY A 88 14.09 -4.50 35.39
CA GLY A 88 13.23 -3.33 35.59
C GLY A 88 11.88 -3.40 34.87
N SER A 89 11.00 -2.44 35.14
CA SER A 89 9.71 -2.26 34.45
C SER A 89 9.83 -1.22 33.32
N SER A 90 9.32 -1.55 32.13
CA SER A 90 9.18 -0.59 31.04
C SER A 90 7.71 -0.40 30.71
N CYS A 91 7.26 0.84 30.61
CA CYS A 91 5.90 1.18 30.22
C CYS A 91 5.92 1.72 28.79
N THR A 92 5.10 1.13 27.92
CA THR A 92 4.92 1.57 26.53
C THR A 92 3.50 2.08 26.37
N GLU A 93 3.34 3.17 25.63
CA GLU A 93 2.04 3.80 25.39
C GLU A 93 1.52 3.43 24.01
N GLY A 94 0.39 2.72 23.96
CA GLY A 94 -0.32 2.41 22.73
C GLY A 94 -1.11 3.63 22.26
N LEU A 95 -0.71 4.22 21.14
CA LEU A 95 -1.32 5.44 20.61
C LEU A 95 -2.65 5.21 19.87
N LEU A 96 -2.86 4.03 19.26
CA LEU A 96 -3.96 3.79 18.32
C LEU A 96 -4.65 2.45 18.56
N ASN A 97 -5.96 2.37 18.29
CA ASN A 97 -6.71 1.12 18.39
C ASN A 97 -6.28 0.13 17.28
N PRO A 98 -5.73 -1.06 17.64
CA PRO A 98 -5.18 -2.01 16.68
C PRO A 98 -6.20 -2.55 15.70
N TRP A 99 -7.47 -2.68 16.11
CA TRP A 99 -8.53 -3.22 15.25
C TRP A 99 -8.92 -2.26 14.13
N LEU A 100 -8.90 -0.95 14.40
CA LEU A 100 -9.13 0.07 13.37
C LEU A 100 -8.01 0.05 12.33
N LEU A 101 -6.76 -0.07 12.76
CA LEU A 101 -5.60 -0.17 11.87
C LEU A 101 -5.64 -1.45 11.04
N LEU A 102 -6.04 -2.58 11.65
CA LEU A 102 -6.19 -3.85 10.95
C LEU A 102 -7.31 -3.80 9.90
N ALA A 103 -8.47 -3.22 10.24
CA ALA A 103 -9.57 -3.02 9.30
C ALA A 103 -9.15 -2.12 8.13
N ALA A 104 -8.46 -1.01 8.40
CA ALA A 104 -7.93 -0.12 7.36
C ALA A 104 -6.92 -0.84 6.45
N GLY A 105 -6.03 -1.65 7.03
CA GLY A 105 -5.06 -2.45 6.28
C GLY A 105 -5.73 -3.48 5.36
N LEU A 106 -6.77 -4.17 5.85
CA LEU A 106 -7.55 -5.13 5.06
C LEU A 106 -8.30 -4.45 3.90
N LEU A 107 -8.90 -3.27 4.15
CA LEU A 107 -9.56 -2.49 3.11
C LEU A 107 -8.57 -2.04 2.04
N ALA A 108 -7.39 -1.53 2.44
CA ALA A 108 -6.33 -1.12 1.51
C ALA A 108 -5.83 -2.32 0.68
N LEU A 109 -5.62 -3.47 1.32
CA LEU A 109 -5.18 -4.70 0.67
C LEU A 109 -6.21 -5.18 -0.37
N GLY A 110 -7.50 -5.19 -0.01
CA GLY A 110 -8.60 -5.65 -0.88
C GLY A 110 -8.98 -4.67 -1.99
N ALA A 111 -8.84 -3.37 -1.76
CA ALA A 111 -9.17 -2.33 -2.73
C ALA A 111 -8.33 -2.44 -4.01
N GLY A 112 -7.03 -2.76 -3.91
CA GLY A 112 -6.13 -2.87 -5.06
C GLY A 112 -6.55 -3.95 -6.06
N PRO A 113 -6.66 -5.24 -5.67
CA PRO A 113 -7.14 -6.31 -6.54
C PRO A 113 -8.55 -6.05 -7.07
N GLY A 114 -9.46 -5.53 -6.23
CA GLY A 114 -10.82 -5.18 -6.64
C GLY A 114 -10.85 -4.14 -7.77
N LEU A 115 -10.03 -3.08 -7.66
CA LEU A 115 -9.89 -2.08 -8.71
C LEU A 115 -9.27 -2.66 -9.98
N LEU A 116 -8.22 -3.48 -9.85
CA LEU A 116 -7.54 -4.15 -10.96
C LEU A 116 -8.50 -5.03 -11.76
N LEU A 117 -9.32 -5.82 -11.07
CA LEU A 117 -10.34 -6.67 -11.68
C LEU A 117 -11.44 -5.84 -12.35
N LYS A 118 -11.89 -4.74 -11.74
CA LYS A 118 -12.91 -3.86 -12.32
C LYS A 118 -12.41 -3.11 -13.56
N ILE A 119 -11.14 -2.67 -13.57
CA ILE A 119 -10.49 -2.05 -14.73
C ILE A 119 -10.35 -3.05 -15.87
N ARG A 120 -9.95 -4.30 -15.58
CA ARG A 120 -9.85 -5.38 -16.57
C ARG A 120 -11.20 -5.83 -17.11
N ARG A 121 -12.27 -5.69 -16.33
CA ARG A 121 -13.63 -6.09 -16.71
C ARG A 121 -14.38 -5.05 -17.53
N ARG A 122 -13.87 -3.83 -17.74
CA ARG A 122 -14.52 -2.88 -18.67
C ARG A 122 -14.31 -3.41 -20.09
N PRO A 123 -15.33 -4.01 -20.74
CA PRO A 123 -15.24 -4.33 -22.13
C PRO A 123 -15.14 -2.99 -22.86
N VAL A 124 -14.19 -2.87 -23.76
CA VAL A 124 -14.20 -1.80 -24.75
C VAL A 124 -15.46 -2.05 -25.60
N ASN A 125 -16.59 -1.45 -25.22
CA ASN A 125 -17.73 -1.26 -26.10
C ASN A 125 -17.31 -0.23 -27.17
N SER A 126 -16.40 -0.61 -28.05
CA SER A 126 -15.98 0.20 -29.19
C SER A 126 -15.86 -0.67 -30.43
N SER A 127 -17.03 -0.89 -31.04
CA SER A 127 -17.23 -1.18 -32.46
C SER A 127 -18.75 -1.34 -32.65
N ALA A 128 -19.48 -0.49 -33.37
CA ALA A 128 -19.15 -0.06 -34.73
C ALA A 128 -19.61 1.39 -35.03
N PRO A 129 -18.81 2.18 -35.77
CA PRO A 129 -19.38 3.19 -36.65
C PRO A 129 -20.08 2.47 -37.82
N SER A 130 -21.35 2.80 -38.07
CA SER A 130 -22.06 2.43 -39.30
C SER A 130 -21.36 3.06 -40.50
N PRO A 131 -20.92 2.30 -41.52
CA PRO A 131 -20.49 2.90 -42.77
C PRO A 131 -21.75 3.41 -43.49
N SER A 132 -21.90 4.73 -43.53
CA SER A 132 -22.79 5.38 -44.48
C SER A 132 -22.01 5.58 -45.78
N ARG A 133 -22.21 4.71 -46.77
CA ARG A 133 -22.62 5.02 -48.15
C ARG A 133 -22.52 3.79 -49.05
#